data_AF-A0A395GY65-F1
#
_entry.id   AF-A0A395GY65-F1
#
_cell.length_a   1.000
_cell.length_b   1.000
_cell.length_c   1.000
_cell.angle_alpha   90.00
_cell.angle_beta   90.00
_cell.angle_gamma   90.00
#
_symmetry.space_group_name_H-M   'P 1'
#
loop_
_entity.id
_entity.type
_entity.pdbx_description
1 polymer ?
#
loop_
_entity_poly.entity_id
_entity_poly.type
_entity_poly.pdbx_seq_one_letter_code
_entity_poly.pdbx_strand_id
1 'polypeptide(L)'
;MLSLFSRRYRKVEQVDELPNTPGIPKKGSVLKTIHLPWLLHLIVLATYSVILFVTQLNRNTWSPCFNEFLLGAPIVWEERTFTTNRYVKNADSYSIDNPDVDSVWADPIEHTIIVITEREKQKLPGGRDTARAYGAQGGYAVSIEMFHQLHCLNYLRKAFFYEANDRAADSEKHSDHCFSYLYQSLLCYADVEVMTMRVDENFNIYQPEFNVTKQCRDYNIIKAWQETRKAEYQNPP
;
A
#
# COMPACT_ATOMS: atom_id res chain seq x y z
N MET A 1 -105.98 7.80 61.16
CA MET A 1 -106.77 8.09 59.93
C MET A 1 -106.23 7.21 58.82
N LEU A 2 -106.90 6.08 58.69
CA LEU A 2 -106.70 4.93 57.80
C LEU A 2 -107.57 5.17 56.55
N SER A 3 -107.40 4.59 55.36
CA SER A 3 -106.57 3.48 54.90
C SER A 3 -106.85 3.34 53.40
N LEU A 4 -105.83 3.32 52.55
CA LEU A 4 -105.90 2.91 51.15
C LEU A 4 -105.61 1.40 51.06
N PHE A 5 -106.61 0.59 50.71
CA PHE A 5 -106.52 -0.82 50.30
C PHE A 5 -106.70 -0.87 48.77
N SER A 6 -106.20 -1.79 47.96
CA SER A 6 -105.26 -2.91 48.07
C SER A 6 -105.07 -3.42 46.63
N ARG A 7 -104.01 -4.18 46.33
CA ARG A 7 -104.19 -5.40 45.53
C ARG A 7 -103.00 -6.35 45.66
N ARG A 8 -103.37 -7.64 45.74
CA ARG A 8 -102.56 -8.82 46.03
C ARG A 8 -101.69 -9.29 44.85
N TYR A 9 -100.64 -9.98 45.26
CA TYR A 9 -99.62 -10.77 44.56
C TYR A 9 -100.10 -11.79 43.52
N ARG A 10 -99.21 -12.10 42.55
CA ARG A 10 -99.07 -13.39 41.85
C ARG A 10 -97.58 -13.74 41.71
N LYS A 11 -97.25 -15.02 41.92
CA LYS A 11 -95.90 -15.63 41.96
C LYS A 11 -95.67 -16.43 40.67
N VAL A 12 -94.47 -16.40 40.09
CA VAL A 12 -93.91 -17.44 39.17
C VAL A 12 -92.37 -17.50 39.34
N GLU A 13 -91.84 -18.73 39.34
CA GLU A 13 -90.44 -19.21 39.52
C GLU A 13 -89.43 -18.67 38.46
N GLN A 14 -88.21 -18.24 38.83
CA GLN A 14 -86.91 -18.92 39.09
C GLN A 14 -86.00 -19.12 37.84
N VAL A 15 -84.68 -18.89 38.05
CA VAL A 15 -83.46 -19.37 37.31
C VAL A 15 -82.94 -18.37 36.24
N ASP A 16 -81.70 -17.84 36.17
CA ASP A 16 -80.38 -18.13 36.78
C ASP A 16 -79.42 -16.90 36.73
N GLU A 17 -78.35 -16.96 37.54
CA GLU A 17 -77.00 -16.34 37.41
C GLU A 17 -76.69 -14.85 37.74
N LEU A 18 -75.44 -14.65 38.19
CA LEU A 18 -74.89 -13.69 39.17
C LEU A 18 -74.48 -12.30 38.63
N PRO A 19 -74.34 -11.26 39.50
CA PRO A 19 -73.99 -9.90 39.11
C PRO A 19 -72.48 -9.67 39.01
N ASN A 20 -72.02 -9.16 37.86
CA ASN A 20 -70.65 -8.64 37.70
C ASN A 20 -70.50 -7.26 38.35
N THR A 21 -69.53 -7.14 39.26
CA THR A 21 -69.07 -5.89 39.89
C THR A 21 -68.36 -4.96 38.90
N PRO A 22 -68.46 -3.62 39.02
CA PRO A 22 -67.72 -2.69 38.17
C PRO A 22 -66.25 -2.59 38.59
N GLY A 23 -65.34 -2.88 37.64
CA GLY A 23 -63.90 -2.75 37.78
C GLY A 23 -63.40 -1.31 37.56
N ILE A 24 -62.43 -0.93 38.40
CA ILE A 24 -61.64 0.32 38.37
C ILE A 24 -60.94 0.48 36.99
N PRO A 25 -60.87 1.70 36.42
CA PRO A 25 -60.21 1.91 35.13
C PRO A 25 -58.69 1.69 35.24
N LYS A 26 -58.15 0.77 34.45
CA LYS A 26 -56.71 0.59 34.30
C LYS A 26 -56.14 1.78 33.50
N LYS A 27 -55.20 2.52 34.11
CA LYS A 27 -54.33 3.49 33.43
C LYS A 27 -53.54 2.74 32.33
N GLY A 28 -53.91 2.94 31.08
CA GLY A 28 -53.20 2.39 29.93
C GLY A 28 -51.80 2.98 29.80
N SER A 29 -50.79 2.12 29.66
CA SER A 29 -49.40 2.50 29.42
C SER A 29 -49.20 2.98 27.98
N VAL A 30 -49.57 4.22 27.68
CA VAL A 30 -49.33 4.84 26.36
C VAL A 30 -47.89 5.34 26.20
N LEU A 31 -47.10 5.38 27.29
CA LEU A 31 -45.74 5.90 27.28
C LEU A 31 -44.66 4.95 26.72
N LYS A 32 -44.94 3.64 26.55
CA LYS A 32 -43.90 2.67 26.14
C LYS A 32 -43.65 2.60 24.63
N THR A 33 -44.55 3.12 23.80
CA THR A 33 -44.48 2.98 22.33
C THR A 33 -43.71 4.10 21.64
N ILE A 34 -43.61 5.29 22.24
CA ILE A 34 -42.95 6.46 21.62
C ILE A 34 -41.42 6.33 21.69
N HIS A 35 -40.87 5.70 22.73
CA HIS A 35 -39.42 5.60 22.91
C HIS A 35 -38.75 4.47 22.11
N LEU A 36 -39.52 3.46 21.68
CA LEU A 36 -39.00 2.31 20.93
C LEU A 36 -38.36 2.69 19.58
N PRO A 37 -38.98 3.52 18.71
CA PRO A 37 -38.36 3.93 17.45
C PRO A 37 -37.09 4.77 17.68
N TRP A 38 -37.08 5.65 18.68
CA TRP A 38 -35.87 6.43 19.03
C TRP A 38 -34.73 5.53 19.53
N LEU A 39 -35.04 4.52 20.34
CA LEU A 39 -34.06 3.55 20.80
C LEU A 39 -33.47 2.76 19.61
N LEU A 40 -34.31 2.34 18.67
CA LEU A 40 -33.87 1.67 17.44
C LEU A 40 -32.97 2.57 16.58
N HIS A 41 -33.34 3.84 16.40
CA HIS A 41 -32.50 4.80 15.67
C HIS A 41 -31.15 5.05 16.34
N LEU A 42 -31.10 5.12 17.68
CA LEU A 42 -29.85 5.26 18.43
C LEU A 42 -28.95 4.02 18.29
N ILE A 43 -29.54 2.81 18.31
CA ILE A 43 -28.79 1.57 18.08
C ILE A 43 -28.24 1.51 16.65
N VAL A 44 -29.03 1.88 15.64
CA VAL A 44 -28.56 1.94 14.25
C VAL A 44 -27.44 2.98 14.12
N LEU A 45 -27.60 4.18 14.67
CA LEU A 45 -26.55 5.21 14.61
C LEU A 45 -25.26 4.76 15.31
N ALA A 46 -25.37 4.12 16.49
CA ALA A 46 -24.22 3.61 17.23
C ALA A 46 -23.50 2.49 16.45
N THR A 47 -24.25 1.55 15.86
CA THR A 47 -23.66 0.47 15.04
C THR A 47 -22.97 1.02 13.80
N TYR A 48 -23.58 1.96 13.06
CA TYR A 48 -22.93 2.63 11.94
C TYR A 48 -21.67 3.40 12.37
N SER A 49 -21.72 4.08 13.52
CA SER A 49 -20.57 4.82 14.06
C SER A 49 -19.42 3.89 14.44
N VAL A 50 -19.73 2.73 15.04
CA VAL A 50 -18.72 1.71 15.38
C VAL A 50 -18.16 1.07 14.10
N ILE A 51 -18.98 0.75 13.10
CA ILE A 51 -18.51 0.22 11.81
C ILE A 51 -17.61 1.24 11.11
N LEU A 52 -18.01 2.51 11.05
CA LEU A 52 -17.19 3.58 10.47
C LEU A 52 -15.89 3.81 11.26
N PHE A 53 -15.94 3.76 12.59
CA PHE A 53 -14.76 3.89 13.43
C PHE A 53 -13.79 2.71 13.26
N VAL A 54 -14.31 1.47 13.24
CA VAL A 54 -13.50 0.26 13.02
C VAL A 54 -12.92 0.25 11.61
N THR A 55 -13.68 0.62 10.58
CA THR A 55 -13.15 0.72 9.20
C THR A 55 -12.11 1.82 9.08
N GLN A 56 -12.28 2.97 9.74
CA GLN A 56 -11.30 4.05 9.74
C GLN A 56 -10.02 3.68 10.53
N LEU A 57 -10.15 2.96 11.65
CA LEU A 57 -8.99 2.40 12.36
C LEU A 57 -8.26 1.35 11.52
N ASN A 58 -8.99 0.52 10.77
CA ASN A 58 -8.40 -0.54 9.94
C ASN A 58 -7.83 -0.01 8.61
N ARG A 59 -8.24 1.18 8.15
CA ARG A 59 -7.56 1.89 7.05
C ARG A 59 -6.15 2.34 7.42
N ASN A 60 -5.88 2.55 8.70
CA ASN A 60 -4.58 3.04 9.17
C ASN A 60 -3.57 1.94 9.54
N THR A 61 -3.99 0.68 9.63
CA THR A 61 -3.12 -0.45 10.04
C THR A 61 -2.45 -1.18 8.88
N TRP A 62 -2.90 -0.94 7.64
CA TRP A 62 -2.29 -1.50 6.44
C TRP A 62 -1.56 -0.38 5.70
N SER A 63 -0.25 -0.23 5.92
CA SER A 63 0.56 0.48 4.93
C SER A 63 0.50 -0.33 3.64
N PRO A 64 0.00 0.21 2.52
CA PRO A 64 -0.04 -0.48 1.22
C PRO A 64 1.35 -0.53 0.57
N CYS A 65 2.41 -0.28 1.34
CA CYS A 65 3.77 -0.19 0.87
C CYS A 65 4.56 -1.44 1.25
N PHE A 66 5.57 -1.75 0.44
CA PHE A 66 6.41 -2.93 0.63
C PHE A 66 7.21 -2.82 1.92
N ASN A 67 7.50 -3.98 2.52
CA ASN A 67 8.40 -4.11 3.65
C ASN A 67 9.63 -4.87 3.16
N GLU A 68 10.83 -4.30 3.31
CA GLU A 68 12.13 -4.89 2.91
C GLU A 68 12.33 -6.33 3.41
N PHE A 69 11.64 -6.73 4.48
CA PHE A 69 11.66 -8.09 5.03
C PHE A 69 10.69 -9.08 4.34
N LEU A 70 9.93 -8.68 3.32
CA LEU A 70 8.88 -9.50 2.69
C LEU A 70 9.43 -10.84 2.18
N LEU A 71 10.57 -10.79 1.48
CA LEU A 71 11.28 -11.97 0.97
C LEU A 71 12.36 -12.49 1.92
N GLY A 72 12.56 -11.82 3.07
CA GLY A 72 13.66 -12.15 3.98
C GLY A 72 15.04 -12.04 3.31
N ALA A 73 15.21 -11.07 2.40
CA ALA A 73 16.50 -10.84 1.76
C ALA A 73 17.58 -10.64 2.84
N PRO A 74 18.75 -11.29 2.75
CA PRO A 74 19.80 -11.17 3.74
C PRO A 74 20.50 -9.81 3.60
N ILE A 75 19.90 -8.77 4.17
CA ILE A 75 20.46 -7.41 4.16
C ILE A 75 21.64 -7.37 5.13
N VAL A 76 22.85 -7.36 4.56
CA VAL A 76 24.11 -7.22 5.28
C VAL A 76 24.76 -5.91 4.84
N TRP A 77 25.07 -5.05 5.80
CA TRP A 77 25.72 -3.76 5.55
C TRP A 77 27.21 -3.95 5.34
N GLU A 78 27.75 -3.28 4.32
CA GLU A 78 29.17 -3.22 4.05
C GLU A 78 29.61 -1.77 3.78
N GLU A 79 30.85 -1.47 4.11
CA GLU A 79 31.44 -0.17 3.81
C GLU A 79 32.01 -0.18 2.39
N ARG A 80 31.58 0.78 1.57
CA ARG A 80 32.13 0.98 0.23
C ARG A 80 32.60 2.42 0.06
N THR A 81 33.79 2.57 -0.51
CA THR A 81 34.31 3.87 -0.95
C THR A 81 33.94 4.09 -2.41
N PHE A 82 33.38 5.26 -2.73
CA PHE A 82 33.03 5.59 -4.11
C PHE A 82 34.27 6.11 -4.83
N THR A 83 34.65 5.46 -5.93
CA THR A 83 35.87 5.81 -6.69
C THR A 83 35.58 6.71 -7.91
N THR A 84 34.52 7.51 -7.86
CA THR A 84 34.04 8.37 -8.97
C THR A 84 34.89 9.63 -9.21
N ASN A 85 36.10 9.70 -8.64
CA ASN A 85 36.95 10.87 -8.73
C ASN A 85 37.60 10.96 -10.12
N ARG A 86 37.20 11.98 -10.90
CA ARG A 86 37.70 12.27 -12.26
C ARG A 86 39.23 12.43 -12.38
N TYR A 87 39.95 12.60 -11.29
CA TYR A 87 41.40 12.82 -11.30
C TYR A 87 42.22 11.54 -11.09
N VAL A 88 41.61 10.43 -10.69
CA VAL A 88 42.31 9.16 -10.47
C VAL A 88 42.01 8.24 -11.65
N LYS A 89 42.99 8.08 -12.56
CA LYS A 89 42.84 7.17 -13.71
C LYS A 89 42.67 5.73 -13.25
N ASN A 90 41.74 5.02 -13.89
CA ASN A 90 41.50 3.58 -13.73
C ASN A 90 41.12 3.13 -12.30
N ALA A 91 40.72 4.05 -11.42
CA ALA A 91 40.19 3.68 -10.10
C ALA A 91 38.72 3.30 -10.13
N ASP A 92 38.00 3.69 -11.19
CA ASP A 92 36.57 3.48 -11.34
C ASP A 92 36.30 2.33 -12.31
N SER A 93 35.90 1.17 -11.77
CA SER A 93 35.54 0.00 -12.57
C SER A 93 34.27 0.21 -13.41
N TYR A 94 33.47 1.24 -13.12
CA TYR A 94 32.23 1.52 -13.83
C TYR A 94 32.40 2.59 -14.92
N SER A 95 33.58 3.20 -15.03
CA SER A 95 33.91 4.20 -16.04
C SER A 95 34.03 3.59 -17.44
N ILE A 96 33.68 4.35 -18.47
CA ILE A 96 33.90 4.02 -19.88
C ILE A 96 35.39 3.82 -20.23
N ASP A 97 36.30 4.37 -19.42
CA ASP A 97 37.75 4.15 -19.56
C ASP A 97 38.17 2.72 -19.16
N ASN A 98 37.31 1.98 -18.44
CA ASN A 98 37.54 0.56 -18.14
C ASN A 98 37.25 -0.31 -19.38
N PRO A 99 38.21 -1.08 -19.92
CA PRO A 99 37.98 -1.95 -21.07
C PRO A 99 36.89 -3.01 -20.83
N ASP A 100 36.66 -3.40 -19.57
CA ASP A 100 35.66 -4.41 -19.20
C ASP A 100 34.32 -3.80 -18.77
N VAL A 101 34.12 -2.48 -18.97
CA VAL A 101 32.94 -1.74 -18.47
C VAL A 101 31.62 -2.38 -18.87
N ASP A 102 31.48 -2.83 -20.12
CA ASP A 102 30.22 -3.44 -20.56
C ASP A 102 29.91 -4.75 -19.83
N SER A 103 30.93 -5.52 -19.46
CA SER A 103 30.77 -6.75 -18.65
C SER A 103 30.41 -6.40 -17.21
N VAL A 104 31.11 -5.42 -16.61
CA VAL A 104 30.86 -4.98 -15.22
C VAL A 104 29.42 -4.49 -15.05
N TRP A 105 28.90 -3.76 -16.05
CA TRP A 105 27.53 -3.25 -16.03
C TRP A 105 26.47 -4.29 -16.41
N ALA A 106 26.84 -5.36 -17.10
CA ALA A 106 25.92 -6.44 -17.50
C ALA A 106 25.75 -7.50 -16.41
N ASP A 107 26.82 -7.83 -15.69
CA ASP A 107 26.86 -8.91 -14.69
C ASP A 107 25.67 -8.94 -13.71
N PRO A 108 25.31 -7.84 -13.01
CA PRO A 108 24.22 -7.90 -12.04
C PRO A 108 22.82 -7.88 -12.65
N ILE A 109 22.69 -7.60 -13.95
CA ILE A 109 21.37 -7.49 -14.61
C ILE A 109 21.05 -8.70 -15.50
N GLU A 110 21.87 -9.74 -15.41
CA GLU A 110 21.53 -11.05 -15.98
C GLU A 110 20.53 -11.77 -15.07
N HIS A 111 19.48 -12.36 -15.67
CA HIS A 111 18.51 -13.20 -14.97
C HIS A 111 17.78 -12.52 -13.79
N THR A 112 17.30 -11.29 -13.96
CA THR A 112 16.67 -10.51 -12.88
C THR A 112 15.31 -11.04 -12.42
N ILE A 113 14.69 -11.93 -13.21
CA ILE A 113 13.39 -12.54 -12.88
C ILE A 113 13.63 -13.71 -11.94
N ILE A 114 13.02 -13.62 -10.76
CA ILE A 114 13.01 -14.65 -9.73
C ILE A 114 11.60 -15.20 -9.55
N VAL A 115 11.51 -16.34 -8.85
CA VAL A 115 10.24 -17.00 -8.53
C VAL A 115 9.97 -16.88 -7.03
N ILE A 116 8.76 -16.43 -6.68
CA ILE A 116 8.27 -16.41 -5.30
C ILE A 116 7.13 -17.42 -5.11
N THR A 117 6.98 -17.86 -3.88
CA THR A 117 5.93 -18.79 -3.46
C THR A 117 4.55 -18.09 -3.38
N GLU A 118 3.48 -18.88 -3.38
CA GLU A 118 2.12 -18.39 -3.11
C GLU A 118 2.04 -17.63 -1.77
N ARG A 119 2.75 -18.12 -0.74
CA ARG A 119 2.76 -17.49 0.59
C ARG A 119 3.43 -16.10 0.56
N GLU A 120 4.48 -15.93 -0.23
CA GLU A 120 5.15 -14.63 -0.41
C GLU A 120 4.30 -13.69 -1.26
N LYS A 121 3.68 -14.20 -2.33
CA LYS A 121 2.73 -13.45 -3.15
C LYS A 121 1.61 -12.84 -2.30
N GLN A 122 1.03 -13.62 -1.38
CA GLN A 122 -0.06 -13.13 -0.51
C GLN A 122 0.35 -11.98 0.42
N LYS A 123 1.66 -11.77 0.62
CA LYS A 123 2.20 -10.65 1.39
C LYS A 123 2.46 -9.42 0.53
N LEU A 124 2.33 -9.51 -0.80
CA LEU A 124 2.57 -8.37 -1.68
C LEU A 124 1.66 -7.20 -1.28
N PRO A 125 2.25 -6.01 -1.09
CA PRO A 125 1.54 -4.89 -0.51
C PRO A 125 0.46 -4.37 -1.46
N GLY A 126 -0.68 -3.96 -0.91
CA GLY A 126 -1.81 -3.45 -1.70
C GLY A 126 -2.55 -4.53 -2.52
N GLY A 127 -2.33 -5.82 -2.25
CA GLY A 127 -3.00 -6.91 -2.96
C GLY A 127 -2.56 -7.06 -4.41
N ARG A 128 -1.32 -6.65 -4.74
CA ARG A 128 -0.77 -6.77 -6.10
C ARG A 128 -0.77 -8.22 -6.54
N ASP A 129 -1.22 -8.42 -7.77
CA ASP A 129 -1.08 -9.69 -8.45
C ASP A 129 0.22 -9.70 -9.28
N THR A 130 0.70 -10.89 -9.59
CA THR A 130 1.85 -11.08 -10.45
C THR A 130 1.71 -12.37 -11.24
N ALA A 131 2.34 -12.42 -12.41
CA ALA A 131 2.25 -13.52 -13.33
C ALA A 131 2.75 -14.84 -12.73
N ARG A 132 2.14 -15.96 -13.13
CA ARG A 132 2.68 -17.29 -12.81
C ARG A 132 4.02 -17.50 -13.51
N ALA A 133 4.94 -18.17 -12.82
CA ALA A 133 6.21 -18.59 -13.37
C ALA A 133 6.00 -19.70 -14.44
N TYR A 134 6.61 -19.55 -15.60
CA TYR A 134 6.63 -20.50 -16.71
C TYR A 134 7.85 -21.39 -16.50
N GLY A 135 7.68 -22.42 -15.67
CA GLY A 135 8.76 -23.35 -15.38
C GLY A 135 8.33 -24.45 -14.42
N ALA A 136 9.11 -25.52 -14.37
CA ALA A 136 8.86 -26.68 -13.50
C ALA A 136 8.79 -26.33 -12.01
N GLN A 137 9.38 -25.19 -11.63
CA GLN A 137 9.44 -24.68 -10.26
C GLN A 137 8.07 -24.23 -9.74
N GLY A 138 7.13 -23.91 -10.65
CA GLY A 138 5.85 -23.29 -10.28
C GLY A 138 6.05 -21.92 -9.63
N GLY A 139 5.01 -21.38 -8.97
CA GLY A 139 5.10 -20.09 -8.27
C GLY A 139 4.81 -18.88 -9.17
N TYR A 140 5.37 -17.74 -8.79
CA TYR A 140 5.07 -16.45 -9.41
C TYR A 140 6.34 -15.68 -9.76
N ALA A 141 6.35 -15.12 -10.96
CA ALA A 141 7.49 -14.37 -11.49
C ALA A 141 7.48 -12.95 -10.95
N VAL A 142 8.63 -12.48 -10.48
CA VAL A 142 8.87 -11.11 -10.03
C VAL A 142 10.32 -10.70 -10.32
N SER A 143 10.66 -9.43 -10.21
CA SER A 143 12.06 -8.95 -10.24
C SER A 143 12.37 -8.15 -8.98
N ILE A 144 13.63 -8.15 -8.56
CA ILE A 144 14.11 -7.19 -7.55
C ILE A 144 14.32 -5.83 -8.22
N GLU A 145 13.87 -4.77 -7.57
CA GLU A 145 13.86 -3.40 -8.11
C GLU A 145 15.26 -2.86 -8.40
N MET A 146 16.23 -3.13 -7.51
CA MET A 146 17.63 -2.74 -7.70
C MET A 146 18.14 -3.17 -9.08
N PHE A 147 17.92 -4.42 -9.50
CA PHE A 147 18.41 -4.91 -10.79
C PHE A 147 17.71 -4.24 -11.98
N HIS A 148 16.43 -3.91 -11.85
CA HIS A 148 15.72 -3.17 -12.90
C HIS A 148 16.21 -1.70 -13.01
N GLN A 149 16.51 -1.07 -11.87
CA GLN A 149 17.12 0.27 -11.83
C GLN A 149 18.50 0.27 -12.51
N LEU A 150 19.34 -0.72 -12.22
CA LEU A 150 20.64 -0.89 -12.88
C LEU A 150 20.49 -1.17 -14.38
N HIS A 151 19.51 -1.99 -14.79
CA HIS A 151 19.21 -2.26 -16.19
C HIS A 151 18.85 -0.98 -16.94
N CYS A 152 17.92 -0.19 -16.38
CA CYS A 152 17.52 1.09 -16.95
C CYS A 152 18.70 2.06 -17.05
N LEU A 153 19.53 2.15 -16.01
CA LEU A 153 20.70 3.02 -16.02
C LEU A 153 21.72 2.58 -17.08
N ASN A 154 21.97 1.27 -17.24
CA ASN A 154 22.86 0.75 -18.27
C ASN A 154 22.31 1.00 -19.68
N TYR A 155 20.99 0.85 -19.88
CA TYR A 155 20.33 1.18 -21.14
C TYR A 155 20.58 2.66 -21.51
N LEU A 156 20.36 3.57 -20.56
CA LEU A 156 20.63 5.00 -20.74
C LEU A 156 22.11 5.28 -20.99
N ARG A 157 23.02 4.60 -20.28
CA ARG A 157 24.47 4.73 -20.47
C ARG A 157 24.87 4.34 -21.88
N LYS A 158 24.38 3.21 -22.41
CA LYS A 158 24.68 2.74 -23.76
C LYS A 158 24.12 3.68 -24.83
N ALA A 159 22.86 4.07 -24.70
CA ALA A 159 22.23 5.07 -25.57
C ALA A 159 22.97 6.40 -25.52
N PHE A 160 23.54 6.76 -24.36
CA PHE A 160 24.47 7.87 -24.26
C PHE A 160 25.74 7.53 -25.06
N PHE A 161 26.68 6.75 -24.54
CA PHE A 161 28.03 6.65 -25.10
C PHE A 161 28.14 6.07 -26.52
N TYR A 162 27.21 5.22 -26.95
CA TYR A 162 27.36 4.47 -28.21
C TYR A 162 26.46 4.96 -29.35
N GLU A 163 25.42 5.74 -29.06
CA GLU A 163 24.44 6.15 -30.08
C GLU A 163 24.48 7.64 -30.46
N ALA A 164 25.15 8.51 -29.69
CA ALA A 164 25.27 9.93 -30.06
C ALA A 164 26.65 10.29 -30.60
N ASN A 165 26.67 10.88 -31.79
CA ASN A 165 27.88 11.07 -32.61
C ASN A 165 28.62 12.40 -32.40
N ASP A 166 28.25 13.26 -31.45
CA ASP A 166 28.86 14.60 -31.38
C ASP A 166 28.85 15.18 -29.95
N ARG A 167 29.84 14.80 -29.13
CA ARG A 167 29.96 15.28 -27.74
C ARG A 167 31.33 15.90 -27.47
N ALA A 168 31.31 16.98 -26.69
CA ALA A 168 32.54 17.56 -26.15
C ALA A 168 33.15 16.61 -25.10
N ALA A 169 34.47 16.43 -25.13
CA ALA A 169 35.20 15.52 -24.24
C ALA A 169 34.97 15.80 -22.73
N ASP A 170 34.74 17.06 -22.33
CA ASP A 170 34.44 17.41 -20.93
C ASP A 170 33.01 16.97 -20.52
N SER A 171 32.06 17.08 -21.45
CA SER A 171 30.69 16.58 -21.25
C SER A 171 30.65 15.06 -21.13
N GLU A 172 31.50 14.34 -21.87
CA GLU A 172 31.63 12.89 -21.76
C GLU A 172 32.19 12.46 -20.41
N LYS A 173 33.27 13.09 -19.93
CA LYS A 173 33.84 12.79 -18.61
C LYS A 173 32.90 13.11 -17.46
N HIS A 174 32.17 14.22 -17.55
CA HIS A 174 31.17 14.53 -16.53
C HIS A 174 30.04 13.50 -16.54
N SER A 175 29.58 13.11 -17.73
CA SER A 175 28.52 12.10 -17.85
C SER A 175 28.99 10.74 -17.35
N ASP A 176 30.22 10.33 -17.65
CA ASP A 176 30.81 9.07 -17.22
C ASP A 176 30.84 8.94 -15.69
N HIS A 177 31.39 9.94 -14.99
CA HIS A 177 31.38 9.93 -13.54
C HIS A 177 29.96 9.99 -12.96
N CYS A 178 29.02 10.68 -13.62
CA CYS A 178 27.61 10.71 -13.20
C CYS A 178 26.98 9.32 -13.29
N PHE A 179 27.18 8.61 -14.40
CA PHE A 179 26.68 7.25 -14.57
C PHE A 179 27.28 6.31 -13.52
N SER A 180 28.59 6.36 -13.31
CA SER A 180 29.25 5.58 -12.27
C SER A 180 28.74 5.92 -10.86
N TYR A 181 28.58 7.20 -10.53
CA TYR A 181 28.05 7.65 -9.24
C TYR A 181 26.63 7.15 -8.99
N LEU A 182 25.76 7.23 -10.00
CA LEU A 182 24.40 6.72 -9.91
C LEU A 182 24.39 5.21 -9.74
N TYR A 183 25.20 4.47 -10.51
CA TYR A 183 25.33 3.03 -10.38
C TYR A 183 25.75 2.60 -8.98
N GLN A 184 26.80 3.22 -8.45
CA GLN A 184 27.29 2.96 -7.09
C GLN A 184 26.25 3.36 -6.02
N SER A 185 25.52 4.45 -6.23
CA SER A 185 24.42 4.86 -5.34
C SER A 185 23.28 3.84 -5.33
N LEU A 186 22.90 3.30 -6.49
CA LEU A 186 21.88 2.25 -6.60
C LEU A 186 22.33 0.96 -5.92
N LEU A 187 23.60 0.57 -6.04
CA LEU A 187 24.16 -0.56 -5.30
C LEU A 187 24.22 -0.33 -3.78
N CYS A 188 24.49 0.90 -3.35
CA CYS A 188 24.57 1.25 -1.93
C CYS A 188 23.19 1.25 -1.25
N TYR A 189 22.16 1.76 -1.94
CA TYR A 189 20.79 1.73 -1.42
C TYR A 189 20.11 0.37 -1.62
N ALA A 190 20.45 -0.35 -2.69
CA ALA A 190 19.97 -1.68 -3.03
C ALA A 190 18.48 -1.91 -2.74
N ASP A 191 17.61 -1.35 -3.58
CA ASP A 191 16.17 -1.54 -3.46
C ASP A 191 15.77 -3.02 -3.60
N VAL A 192 15.57 -3.70 -2.47
CA VAL A 192 15.14 -5.10 -2.39
C VAL A 192 13.63 -5.27 -2.52
N GLU A 193 12.89 -4.20 -2.83
CA GLU A 193 11.49 -4.30 -3.16
C GLU A 193 11.27 -5.11 -4.45
N VAL A 194 10.03 -5.58 -4.61
CA VAL A 194 9.65 -6.48 -5.69
C VAL A 194 8.82 -5.75 -6.73
N MET A 195 9.28 -5.85 -7.98
CA MET A 195 8.55 -5.48 -9.18
C MET A 195 7.74 -6.67 -9.67
N THR A 196 6.42 -6.50 -9.73
CA THR A 196 5.50 -7.53 -10.23
C THR A 196 5.54 -7.63 -11.74
N MET A 197 5.17 -8.80 -12.26
CA MET A 197 5.19 -9.10 -13.69
C MET A 197 3.76 -9.34 -14.18
N ARG A 198 3.51 -8.94 -15.43
CA ARG A 198 2.38 -9.41 -16.23
C ARG A 198 2.91 -10.24 -17.38
N VAL A 199 2.03 -11.05 -17.95
CA VAL A 199 2.32 -11.81 -19.17
C VAL A 199 1.88 -10.96 -20.35
N ASP A 200 2.76 -10.80 -21.33
CA ASP A 200 2.32 -10.41 -22.68
C ASP A 200 1.86 -11.66 -23.43
N GLU A 201 0.56 -11.78 -23.65
CA GLU A 201 -0.05 -12.95 -24.30
C GLU A 201 0.40 -13.13 -25.75
N ASN A 202 0.84 -12.07 -26.43
CA ASN A 202 1.26 -12.15 -27.84
C ASN A 202 2.65 -12.77 -27.97
N PHE A 203 3.53 -12.51 -27.00
CA PHE A 203 4.94 -12.90 -27.06
C PHE A 203 5.32 -13.96 -26.01
N ASN A 204 4.42 -14.31 -25.08
CA ASN A 204 4.66 -15.21 -23.95
C ASN A 204 5.90 -14.81 -23.12
N ILE A 205 6.09 -13.50 -22.95
CA ILE A 205 7.18 -12.93 -22.14
C ILE A 205 6.62 -12.25 -20.91
N TYR A 206 7.46 -12.16 -19.87
CA TYR A 206 7.18 -11.31 -18.73
C TYR A 206 7.42 -9.85 -19.08
N GLN A 207 6.47 -9.01 -18.70
CA GLN A 207 6.62 -7.57 -18.73
C GLN A 207 6.46 -7.02 -17.31
N PRO A 208 7.35 -6.11 -16.89
CA PRO A 208 7.22 -5.47 -15.60
C PRO A 208 5.94 -4.62 -15.52
N GLU A 209 5.32 -4.60 -14.34
CA GLU A 209 4.27 -3.65 -14.00
C GLU A 209 4.90 -2.40 -13.41
N PHE A 210 4.71 -1.27 -14.09
CA PHE A 210 5.28 0.02 -13.69
C PHE A 210 4.35 0.84 -12.81
N ASN A 211 3.05 0.55 -12.80
CA ASN A 211 2.08 1.26 -11.98
C ASN A 211 2.05 0.67 -10.57
N VAL A 212 3.06 1.02 -9.77
CA VAL A 212 3.22 0.52 -8.40
C VAL A 212 3.24 1.66 -7.39
N THR A 213 2.57 1.45 -6.24
CA THR A 213 2.63 2.40 -5.11
C THR A 213 3.91 2.18 -4.30
N LYS A 214 4.75 3.21 -4.17
CA LYS A 214 6.01 3.12 -3.42
C LYS A 214 5.96 3.96 -2.15
N GLN A 215 6.72 3.57 -1.13
CA GLN A 215 6.96 4.43 0.03
C GLN A 215 8.17 5.31 -0.24
N CYS A 216 7.91 6.57 -0.59
CA CYS A 216 8.97 7.53 -0.85
C CYS A 216 9.23 8.41 0.37
N ARG A 217 10.46 8.91 0.50
CA ARG A 217 10.76 10.02 1.42
C ARG A 217 10.06 11.28 0.92
N ASP A 218 9.48 12.07 1.83
CA ASP A 218 8.81 13.31 1.45
C ASP A 218 9.84 14.33 0.92
N TYR A 219 9.83 14.51 -0.40
CA TYR A 219 10.70 15.44 -1.11
C TYR A 219 10.57 16.87 -0.59
N ASN A 220 9.35 17.32 -0.26
CA ASN A 220 9.12 18.71 0.15
C ASN A 220 9.75 18.98 1.51
N ILE A 221 9.70 18.01 2.43
CA ILE A 221 10.34 18.13 3.74
C ILE A 221 11.86 18.19 3.58
N ILE A 222 12.44 17.32 2.74
CA ILE A 222 13.90 17.31 2.48
C ILE A 222 14.34 18.64 1.84
N LYS A 223 13.60 19.12 0.84
CA LYS A 223 13.85 20.40 0.17
C LYS A 223 13.79 21.58 1.14
N ALA A 224 12.75 21.64 1.97
CA ALA A 224 12.61 22.71 2.97
C ALA A 224 13.79 22.68 3.96
N TRP A 225 14.22 21.51 4.40
CA TRP A 225 15.39 21.34 5.28
C TRP A 225 16.71 21.79 4.63
N GLN A 226 16.91 21.51 3.33
CA GLN A 226 18.06 21.99 2.57
C GLN A 226 18.08 23.52 2.46
N GLU A 227 16.91 24.13 2.22
CA GLU A 227 16.81 25.58 2.02
C GLU A 227 17.23 26.39 3.25
N THR A 228 17.09 25.86 4.46
CA THR A 228 17.57 26.54 5.67
C THR A 228 19.09 26.46 5.87
N ARG A 229 19.83 25.81 4.95
CA ARG A 229 21.28 25.52 5.05
C ARG A 229 22.05 25.89 3.79
N LYS A 230 21.52 26.77 2.95
CA LYS A 230 22.20 27.21 1.72
C LYS A 230 23.58 27.76 2.06
N ALA A 231 24.60 27.23 1.39
CA ALA A 231 25.95 27.77 1.50
C ALA A 231 25.99 29.17 0.88
N GLU A 232 26.55 30.13 1.60
CA GLU A 232 26.94 31.41 1.02
C GLU A 232 28.22 31.17 0.21
N TYR A 233 28.07 30.99 -1.10
CA TYR A 233 29.21 30.83 -2.00
C TYR A 233 29.66 32.20 -2.48
N GLN A 234 30.87 32.60 -2.04
CA GLN A 234 31.62 33.68 -2.67
C GLN A 234 32.75 33.03 -3.47
N ASN A 235 32.98 33.50 -4.70
CA ASN A 235 34.15 33.07 -5.46
C ASN A 235 35.41 33.32 -4.62
N PRO A 236 36.33 32.35 -4.49
CA PRO A 236 37.60 32.61 -3.86
C PRO A 236 38.31 33.77 -4.58
N PRO A 237 38.96 34.70 -3.84
CA PRO A 237 39.63 35.87 -4.40
C PRO A 237 40.79 35.48 -5.33
#